data_AF-A0AA41USC5-F1
#
_entry.id   AF-A0AA41USC5-F1
#
_cell.length_a   1.000
_cell.length_b   1.000
_cell.length_c   1.000
_cell.angle_alpha   90.00
_cell.angle_beta   90.00
_cell.angle_gamma   90.00
#
_symmetry.space_group_name_H-M   'P 1'
#
loop_
_entity.id
_entity.type
_entity.pdbx_description
1 polymer ?
#
loop_
_entity_poly.entity_id
_entity_poly.type
_entity_poly.pdbx_seq_one_letter_code
_entity_poly.pdbx_strand_id
1 'polypeptide(L)'
;MNTIKSFGLWSHAKEFLTAAHMVKDPQQSSKGKTDFSLIMPAYYLVGHSIELSLKSYLAAKGYQISVLRSKKYGHDLEALLVECRKRKLGREVKLTKHQFDAIKLFSLTYKSKKLEYLEYGNYQLPEYGFIYNVAKTVNDSLAYYASNSPFNLRLHSDRKGRATTA
;
A
#
# COMPACT_ATOMS: atom_id res chain seq x y z
N MET A 1 -3.49 6.88 -20.29
CA MET A 1 -4.48 6.02 -19.57
C MET A 1 -3.96 5.39 -18.26
N ASN A 2 -2.65 5.32 -17.97
CA ASN A 2 -2.16 4.69 -16.73
C ASN A 2 -2.10 5.62 -15.49
N THR A 3 -1.97 6.94 -15.67
CA THR A 3 -1.94 7.93 -14.56
C THR A 3 -3.24 7.93 -13.75
N ILE A 4 -4.38 7.96 -14.43
CA ILE A 4 -5.71 7.97 -13.79
C ILE A 4 -5.87 6.71 -12.91
N LYS A 5 -5.33 5.57 -13.36
CA LYS A 5 -5.39 4.30 -12.62
C LYS A 5 -4.48 4.29 -11.39
N SER A 6 -3.26 4.84 -11.48
CA SER A 6 -2.36 4.96 -10.33
C SER A 6 -2.91 5.93 -9.29
N PHE A 7 -3.37 7.11 -9.70
CA PHE A 7 -3.96 8.08 -8.79
C PHE A 7 -5.22 7.53 -8.11
N GLY A 8 -6.12 6.89 -8.86
CA GLY A 8 -7.33 6.26 -8.28
C GLY A 8 -7.00 5.20 -7.22
N LEU A 9 -6.00 4.35 -7.46
CA LEU A 9 -5.54 3.37 -6.46
C LEU A 9 -5.01 4.04 -5.20
N TRP A 10 -4.22 5.12 -5.34
CA TRP A 10 -3.69 5.85 -4.19
C TRP A 10 -4.79 6.58 -3.42
N SER A 11 -5.75 7.19 -4.12
CA SER A 11 -6.90 7.87 -3.49
C SER A 11 -7.72 6.89 -2.65
N HIS A 12 -8.04 5.71 -3.19
CA HIS A 12 -8.69 4.67 -2.40
C HIS A 12 -7.82 4.19 -1.24
N ALA A 13 -6.51 3.99 -1.45
CA ALA A 13 -5.60 3.65 -0.35
C ALA A 13 -5.69 4.65 0.83
N LYS A 14 -5.83 5.94 0.52
CA LYS A 14 -6.01 7.00 1.51
C LYS A 14 -7.34 6.89 2.23
N GLU A 15 -8.44 6.64 1.51
CA GLU A 15 -9.77 6.41 2.09
C GLU A 15 -9.76 5.23 3.07
N PHE A 16 -9.13 4.12 2.70
CA PHE A 16 -8.98 2.95 3.58
C PHE A 16 -8.17 3.26 4.84
N LEU A 17 -7.11 4.08 4.73
CA LEU A 17 -6.32 4.49 5.89
C LEU A 17 -7.12 5.43 6.82
N THR A 18 -7.89 6.35 6.25
CA THR A 18 -8.80 7.21 7.01
C THR A 18 -9.85 6.37 7.73
N ALA A 19 -10.46 5.40 7.06
CA ALA A 19 -11.40 4.47 7.66
C ALA A 19 -10.76 3.66 8.80
N ALA A 20 -9.53 3.19 8.63
CA ALA A 20 -8.80 2.48 9.70
C ALA A 20 -8.66 3.35 10.95
N HIS A 21 -8.31 4.63 10.79
CA HIS A 21 -8.22 5.59 11.90
C HIS A 21 -9.56 5.80 12.61
N MET A 22 -10.65 5.93 11.84
CA MET A 22 -12.00 6.10 12.39
C MET A 22 -12.49 4.85 13.14
N VAL A 23 -12.12 3.66 12.65
CA VAL A 23 -12.45 2.38 13.29
C VAL A 23 -11.64 2.17 14.56
N LYS A 24 -10.35 2.54 14.53
CA LYS A 24 -9.46 2.47 15.69
C LYS A 24 -8.40 3.55 15.62
N ASP A 25 -8.41 4.43 16.63
CA ASP A 25 -7.40 5.46 16.79
C ASP A 25 -6.03 4.84 17.16
N PRO A 26 -4.98 5.02 16.34
CA PRO A 26 -3.64 4.51 16.61
C PRO A 26 -2.96 5.15 17.83
N GLN A 27 -3.45 6.29 18.33
CA GLN A 27 -2.90 6.99 19.50
C GLN A 27 -3.59 6.57 20.81
N GLN A 28 -4.72 5.87 20.74
CA GLN A 28 -5.39 5.36 21.93
C GLN A 28 -4.58 4.19 22.52
N SER A 29 -3.79 4.51 23.54
CA SER A 29 -3.24 3.51 24.45
C SER A 29 -4.41 2.76 25.11
N SER A 30 -4.31 1.44 25.25
CA SER A 30 -5.26 0.58 25.96
C SER A 30 -5.28 0.87 27.48
N LYS A 31 -5.46 2.13 27.88
CA LYS A 31 -5.65 2.54 29.27
C LYS A 31 -7.15 2.52 29.56
N GLY A 32 -7.60 1.37 30.01
CA GLY A 32 -8.91 1.20 30.64
C GLY A 32 -9.97 0.69 29.68
N LYS A 33 -10.43 -0.52 29.99
CA LYS A 33 -11.55 -1.26 29.40
C LYS A 33 -11.20 -2.01 28.11
N THR A 34 -11.66 -3.25 28.12
CA THR A 34 -11.68 -4.27 27.08
C THR A 34 -12.26 -3.74 25.77
N ASP A 35 -11.50 -2.96 25.00
CA ASP A 35 -11.89 -2.58 23.65
C ASP A 35 -11.48 -3.68 22.65
N PHE A 36 -12.25 -4.77 22.69
CA PHE A 36 -12.22 -5.83 21.69
C PHE A 36 -12.86 -5.40 20.35
N SER A 37 -13.39 -4.18 20.22
CA SER A 37 -14.57 -4.03 19.37
C SER A 37 -14.30 -4.10 17.86
N LEU A 38 -13.20 -3.57 17.31
CA LEU A 38 -13.00 -3.57 15.84
C LEU A 38 -11.52 -3.68 15.39
N ILE A 39 -10.67 -4.32 16.18
CA ILE A 39 -9.22 -4.40 15.89
C ILE A 39 -8.90 -5.14 14.58
N MET A 40 -9.56 -6.27 14.31
CA MET A 40 -9.30 -7.05 13.09
C MET A 40 -9.74 -6.31 11.82
N PRO A 41 -10.94 -5.71 11.76
CA PRO A 41 -11.30 -4.77 10.69
C PRO A 41 -10.28 -3.63 10.53
N ALA A 42 -9.81 -3.03 11.62
CA ALA A 42 -8.82 -1.96 11.56
C ALA A 42 -7.52 -2.43 10.88
N TYR A 43 -7.00 -3.61 11.25
CA TYR A 43 -5.85 -4.20 10.56
C TYR A 43 -6.17 -4.46 9.09
N TYR A 44 -7.32 -5.03 8.74
CA TYR A 44 -7.69 -5.27 7.35
C TYR A 44 -7.62 -3.98 6.51
N LEU A 45 -8.17 -2.88 7.04
CA LEU A 45 -8.16 -1.56 6.39
C LEU A 45 -6.73 -1.03 6.22
N VAL A 46 -5.86 -1.17 7.23
CA VAL A 46 -4.44 -0.82 7.14
C VAL A 46 -3.73 -1.64 6.07
N GLY A 47 -3.92 -2.97 6.06
CA GLY A 47 -3.32 -3.86 5.06
C GLY A 47 -3.76 -3.51 3.65
N HIS A 48 -5.04 -3.23 3.47
CA HIS A 48 -5.58 -2.83 2.17
C HIS A 48 -5.06 -1.48 1.70
N SER A 49 -4.90 -0.52 2.62
CA SER A 49 -4.25 0.76 2.30
C SER A 49 -2.81 0.55 1.79
N ILE A 50 -2.00 -0.24 2.50
CA ILE A 50 -0.61 -0.55 2.08
C ILE A 50 -0.62 -1.21 0.69
N GLU A 51 -1.47 -2.22 0.48
CA GLU A 51 -1.59 -2.92 -0.79
C GLU A 51 -1.87 -1.94 -1.94
N LEU A 52 -2.90 -1.10 -1.80
CA LEU A 52 -3.32 -0.16 -2.83
C LEU A 52 -2.27 0.93 -3.08
N SER A 53 -1.60 1.43 -2.04
CA SER A 53 -0.48 2.38 -2.19
C SER A 53 0.68 1.76 -2.99
N LEU A 54 1.07 0.52 -2.68
CA LEU A 54 2.15 -0.17 -3.41
C LEU A 54 1.74 -0.50 -4.86
N LYS A 55 0.49 -0.92 -5.09
CA LYS A 55 -0.06 -1.12 -6.43
C LYS A 55 -0.08 0.17 -7.23
N SER A 56 -0.45 1.29 -6.60
CA SER A 56 -0.41 2.61 -7.23
C SER A 56 1.01 2.94 -7.72
N TYR A 57 2.04 2.69 -6.90
CA TYR A 57 3.43 2.90 -7.30
C TYR A 57 3.83 2.04 -8.50
N LEU A 58 3.50 0.74 -8.49
CA LEU A 58 3.80 -0.16 -9.62
C LEU A 58 3.04 0.24 -10.89
N ALA A 59 1.78 0.65 -10.77
CA ALA A 59 0.98 1.14 -11.89
C ALA A 59 1.63 2.40 -12.50
N ALA A 60 2.10 3.34 -11.66
CA ALA A 60 2.86 4.51 -12.10
C ALA A 60 4.24 4.17 -12.70
N LYS A 61 4.76 2.95 -12.48
CA LYS A 61 5.95 2.38 -13.15
C LYS A 61 5.60 1.58 -14.41
N GLY A 62 4.34 1.60 -14.86
CA GLY A 62 3.91 0.95 -16.10
C GLY A 62 3.28 -0.43 -15.94
N TYR A 63 3.06 -0.92 -14.70
CA TYR A 63 2.36 -2.19 -14.51
C TYR A 63 0.91 -2.10 -14.97
N GLN A 64 0.45 -3.17 -15.62
CA GLN A 64 -0.97 -3.31 -15.96
C GLN A 64 -1.76 -3.68 -14.71
N ILE A 65 -2.96 -3.13 -14.57
CA ILE A 65 -3.86 -3.42 -13.44
C ILE A 65 -4.23 -4.91 -13.37
N SER A 66 -4.39 -5.58 -14.51
CA SER A 66 -4.64 -7.03 -14.57
C SER A 66 -3.55 -7.83 -13.85
N VAL A 67 -2.28 -7.47 -14.06
CA VAL A 67 -1.13 -8.09 -13.38
C VAL A 67 -1.18 -7.79 -11.88
N LEU A 68 -1.48 -6.55 -11.48
CA LEU A 68 -1.58 -6.15 -10.07
C LEU A 68 -2.76 -6.81 -9.33
N ARG A 69 -3.78 -7.27 -10.05
CA ARG A 69 -4.91 -8.05 -9.51
C ARG A 69 -4.64 -9.56 -9.47
N SER A 70 -3.53 -10.03 -10.03
CA SER A 70 -3.18 -11.45 -10.01
C SER A 70 -2.91 -11.96 -8.59
N LYS A 71 -3.01 -13.27 -8.40
CA LYS A 71 -2.70 -13.93 -7.10
C LYS A 71 -1.31 -13.58 -6.55
N LYS A 72 -0.35 -13.26 -7.43
CA LYS A 72 1.00 -12.87 -7.02
C LYS A 72 1.04 -11.57 -6.20
N TYR A 73 0.13 -10.64 -6.48
CA TYR A 73 0.09 -9.31 -5.86
C TYR A 73 -1.23 -9.02 -5.14
N GLY A 74 -2.13 -10.00 -5.04
CA GLY A 74 -3.36 -9.88 -4.26
C GLY A 74 -3.12 -10.36 -2.84
N HIS A 75 -3.35 -9.48 -1.86
CA HIS A 75 -3.19 -9.72 -0.43
C HIS A 75 -1.76 -10.07 0.03
N ASP A 76 -0.76 -9.97 -0.84
CA ASP A 76 0.64 -10.27 -0.52
C ASP A 76 1.47 -8.98 -0.46
N LEU A 77 1.52 -8.39 0.75
CA LEU A 77 2.24 -7.13 0.99
C LEU A 77 3.75 -7.30 0.81
N GLU A 78 4.31 -8.45 1.19
CA GLU A 78 5.73 -8.72 1.00
C GLU A 78 6.09 -8.77 -0.49
N ALA A 79 5.32 -9.53 -1.30
CA ALA A 79 5.57 -9.63 -2.73
C ALA A 79 5.50 -8.25 -3.41
N LEU A 80 4.51 -7.44 -3.04
CA LEU A 80 4.38 -6.06 -3.50
C LEU A 80 5.57 -5.20 -3.09
N LEU A 81 5.93 -5.23 -1.80
CA LEU A 81 6.99 -4.39 -1.25
C LEU A 81 8.36 -4.72 -1.85
N VAL A 82 8.66 -6.01 -2.04
CA VAL A 82 9.88 -6.48 -2.71
C VAL A 82 9.90 -6.00 -4.16
N GLU A 83 8.79 -6.13 -4.88
CA GLU A 83 8.69 -5.71 -6.28
C GLU A 83 8.83 -4.19 -6.45
N CYS A 84 8.24 -3.40 -5.55
CA CYS A 84 8.42 -1.96 -5.48
C CYS A 84 9.88 -1.59 -5.18
N ARG A 85 10.53 -2.27 -4.24
CA ARG A 85 11.94 -2.02 -3.88
C ARG A 85 12.89 -2.23 -5.05
N LYS A 86 12.68 -3.31 -5.83
CA LYS A 86 13.41 -3.54 -7.10
C LYS A 86 13.27 -2.38 -8.09
N ARG A 87 12.16 -1.64 -8.01
CA ARG A 87 11.85 -0.45 -8.84
C ARG A 87 12.24 0.87 -8.22
N LYS A 88 13.10 0.83 -7.19
CA LYS A 88 13.64 2.00 -6.49
C LYS A 88 12.61 2.73 -5.64
N LEU A 89 11.67 2.00 -5.01
CA LEU A 89 10.74 2.56 -4.02
C LEU A 89 11.47 3.40 -2.95
N GLY A 90 12.67 2.97 -2.55
CA GLY A 90 13.50 3.70 -1.57
C GLY A 90 13.95 5.11 -1.98
N ARG A 91 13.68 5.56 -3.21
CA ARG A 91 13.84 6.97 -3.60
C ARG A 91 12.65 7.82 -3.17
N GLU A 92 11.45 7.24 -3.18
CA GLU A 92 10.20 7.93 -2.87
C GLU A 92 9.78 7.70 -1.41
N VAL A 93 9.95 6.48 -0.89
CA VAL A 93 9.53 6.09 0.46
C VAL A 93 10.75 5.60 1.25
N LYS A 94 11.12 6.34 2.30
CA LYS A 94 12.26 6.01 3.17
C LYS A 94 11.79 5.15 4.35
N LEU A 95 11.63 3.85 4.11
CA LEU A 95 11.34 2.90 5.19
C LEU A 95 12.62 2.46 5.89
N THR A 96 12.61 2.44 7.22
CA THR A 96 13.67 1.79 8.01
C THR A 96 13.58 0.26 7.86
N LYS A 97 14.64 -0.45 8.27
CA LYS A 97 14.63 -1.93 8.30
C LYS A 97 13.46 -2.45 9.14
N HIS A 98 13.22 -1.84 10.31
CA HIS A 98 12.16 -2.27 11.22
C HIS A 98 10.75 -2.09 10.61
N GLN A 99 10.51 -0.98 9.92
CA GLN A 99 9.23 -0.74 9.22
C GLN A 99 9.04 -1.72 8.05
N PHE A 100 10.12 -2.02 7.32
CA PHE A 100 10.10 -3.00 6.24
C PHE A 100 9.78 -4.41 6.76
N ASP A 101 10.42 -4.82 7.86
CA ASP A 101 10.19 -6.13 8.48
C ASP A 101 8.77 -6.24 9.09
N ALA A 102 8.21 -5.15 9.59
CA ALA A 102 6.83 -5.15 10.09
C ALA A 102 5.79 -5.34 8.98
N ILE A 103 5.99 -4.75 7.79
CA ILE A 103 5.11 -5.03 6.64
C ILE A 103 5.20 -6.51 6.24
N LYS A 104 6.40 -7.11 6.29
CA LYS A 104 6.59 -8.53 6.01
C LYS A 104 5.88 -9.44 7.01
N LEU A 105 6.06 -9.18 8.32
CA LEU A 105 5.35 -9.90 9.37
C LEU A 105 3.83 -9.80 9.15
N PHE A 106 3.35 -8.59 8.88
CA PHE A 106 1.93 -8.34 8.67
C PHE A 106 1.38 -9.08 7.44
N SER A 107 2.18 -9.20 6.38
CA SER A 107 1.83 -9.92 5.16
C SER A 107 1.45 -11.38 5.41
N LEU A 108 2.03 -12.04 6.41
CA LEU A 108 1.75 -13.44 6.74
C LEU A 108 0.28 -13.63 7.10
N THR A 109 -0.24 -12.74 7.96
CA THR A 109 -1.65 -12.74 8.36
C THR A 109 -2.54 -12.19 7.24
N TYR A 110 -2.17 -11.08 6.62
CA TYR A 110 -3.00 -10.42 5.60
C TYR A 110 -3.26 -11.32 4.37
N LYS A 111 -2.21 -12.00 3.87
CA LYS A 111 -2.28 -12.90 2.72
C LYS A 111 -3.20 -14.09 2.93
N SER A 112 -3.24 -14.60 4.16
CA SER A 112 -4.12 -15.71 4.53
C SER A 112 -5.59 -15.33 4.66
N LYS A 113 -5.94 -14.05 4.54
CA LYS A 113 -7.32 -13.53 4.71
C LYS A 113 -7.95 -13.81 6.09
N LYS A 114 -7.13 -14.16 7.10
CA LYS A 114 -7.55 -14.36 8.50
C LYS A 114 -8.17 -13.14 9.19
N LEU A 115 -8.02 -11.97 8.58
CA LEU A 115 -8.68 -10.73 9.04
C LEU A 115 -10.11 -10.60 8.49
N GLU A 116 -10.42 -11.29 7.38
CA GLU A 116 -11.72 -11.29 6.71
C GLU A 116 -12.60 -12.45 7.18
N TYR A 117 -11.97 -13.59 7.48
CA TYR A 117 -12.66 -14.82 7.87
C TYR A 117 -12.17 -15.29 9.25
N LEU A 118 -13.12 -15.76 10.07
CA LEU A 118 -12.85 -16.43 11.34
C LEU A 118 -12.11 -17.74 11.08
N GLU A 119 -10.78 -17.68 11.09
CA GLU A 119 -9.93 -18.85 11.06
C GLU A 119 -9.23 -19.02 12.42
N TYR A 120 -9.27 -20.24 12.95
CA TYR A 120 -8.57 -20.57 14.19
C TYR A 120 -7.05 -20.52 13.99
N GLY A 121 -6.34 -20.00 15.00
CA GLY A 121 -4.88 -19.97 15.04
C GLY A 121 -4.31 -18.63 15.51
N ASN A 122 -2.98 -18.56 15.57
CA ASN A 122 -2.29 -17.37 16.04
C ASN A 122 -2.21 -16.31 14.93
N TYR A 123 -2.52 -15.07 15.29
CA TYR A 123 -2.30 -13.89 14.45
C TYR A 123 -0.85 -13.43 14.59
N GLN A 124 -0.16 -13.25 13.47
CA GLN A 124 1.16 -12.61 13.42
C GLN A 124 0.98 -11.17 12.98
N LEU A 125 0.76 -10.30 13.95
CA LEU A 125 0.46 -8.89 13.73
C LEU A 125 1.53 -8.03 14.42
N PRO A 126 2.07 -7.00 13.74
CA PRO A 126 2.82 -5.95 14.41
C PRO A 126 1.87 -5.14 15.33
N GLU A 127 2.43 -4.31 16.22
CA GLU A 127 1.63 -3.36 16.99
C GLU A 127 0.83 -2.43 16.06
N TYR A 128 -0.44 -2.18 16.39
CA TYR A 128 -1.41 -1.52 15.50
C TYR A 128 -1.01 -0.08 15.18
N GLY A 129 -0.70 0.73 16.19
CA GLY A 129 -0.29 2.13 16.00
C GLY A 129 0.96 2.22 15.14
N PHE A 130 1.92 1.33 15.35
CA PHE A 130 3.14 1.23 14.57
C PHE A 130 2.85 0.93 13.10
N ILE A 131 2.11 -0.13 12.78
CA ILE A 131 1.83 -0.49 11.39
C ILE A 131 0.92 0.52 10.69
N TYR A 132 0.00 1.16 11.43
CA TYR A 132 -0.78 2.28 10.93
C TYR A 132 0.13 3.44 10.50
N ASN A 133 1.10 3.82 11.34
CA ASN A 133 2.03 4.91 11.02
C ASN A 133 2.94 4.57 9.83
N VAL A 134 3.31 3.28 9.68
CA VAL A 134 4.01 2.80 8.49
C VAL A 134 3.12 2.94 7.25
N ALA A 135 1.86 2.52 7.31
CA ALA A 135 0.92 2.67 6.19
C ALA A 135 0.73 4.15 5.81
N LYS A 136 0.59 5.03 6.80
CA LYS A 136 0.54 6.49 6.61
C LYS A 136 1.77 7.01 5.89
N THR A 137 2.96 6.60 6.35
CA THR A 137 4.23 6.99 5.71
C THR A 137 4.28 6.54 4.24
N VAL A 138 3.89 5.30 3.95
CA VAL A 138 3.84 4.77 2.58
C VAL A 138 2.84 5.54 1.72
N ASN A 139 1.64 5.81 2.24
CA ASN A 139 0.59 6.52 1.52
C ASN A 139 1.00 7.97 1.20
N ASP A 140 1.41 8.73 2.22
CA ASP A 140 1.77 10.15 2.09
C ASP A 140 2.96 10.34 1.14
N SER A 141 4.00 9.50 1.28
CA SER A 141 5.21 9.57 0.45
C SER A 141 4.92 9.29 -1.03
N LEU A 142 3.84 8.56 -1.33
CA LEU A 142 3.47 8.20 -2.70
C LEU A 142 2.44 9.15 -3.33
N ALA A 143 1.90 10.12 -2.59
CA ALA A 143 0.88 11.04 -3.08
C ALA A 143 1.33 11.81 -4.33
N TYR A 144 2.51 12.44 -4.25
CA TYR A 144 3.10 13.18 -5.36
C TYR A 144 3.37 12.26 -6.56
N TYR A 145 3.91 11.06 -6.30
CA TYR A 145 4.30 10.12 -7.33
C TYR A 145 3.09 9.54 -8.08
N ALA A 146 1.99 9.23 -7.37
CA ALA A 146 0.74 8.77 -7.94
C ALA A 146 0.08 9.84 -8.82
N SER A 147 0.20 11.11 -8.42
CA SER A 147 -0.36 12.26 -9.14
C SER A 147 0.47 12.62 -10.38
N ASN A 148 1.79 12.42 -10.34
CA ASN A 148 2.74 12.89 -11.35
C ASN A 148 3.55 11.77 -12.03
N SER A 149 2.94 10.60 -12.24
CA SER A 149 3.61 9.38 -12.75
C SER A 149 4.66 9.66 -13.87
N PRO A 150 5.97 9.44 -13.59
CA PRO A 150 7.07 9.77 -14.52
C PRO A 150 7.07 8.96 -15.81
N PHE A 151 6.41 7.80 -15.82
CA PHE A 151 6.27 6.98 -17.02
C PHE A 151 5.55 7.73 -18.15
N ASN A 152 4.63 8.65 -17.81
CA ASN A 152 3.91 9.44 -18.81
C ASN A 152 4.72 10.64 -19.32
N LEU A 153 5.63 11.19 -18.50
CA LEU A 153 6.54 12.27 -18.91
C LEU A 153 7.52 11.79 -20.00
N ARG A 154 8.01 10.55 -19.90
CA ARG A 154 8.86 9.92 -20.93
C ARG A 154 8.13 9.62 -22.24
N LEU A 155 6.87 9.17 -22.18
CA LEU A 155 6.07 8.95 -23.39
C LEU A 155 5.73 10.25 -24.13
N HIS A 156 5.65 11.39 -23.41
CA HIS A 156 5.47 12.71 -24.04
C HIS A 156 6.76 13.26 -24.64
N SER A 157 7.93 13.00 -24.05
CA SER A 157 9.22 13.40 -24.64
C SER A 157 9.55 12.61 -25.90
N ASP A 158 9.25 11.30 -25.94
CA ASP A 158 9.56 10.45 -27.10
C ASP A 158 8.64 10.71 -28.30
N ARG A 159 7.41 11.21 -28.09
CA ARG A 159 6.50 11.59 -29.19
C ARG A 159 6.87 12.91 -29.86
N LYS A 160 7.50 13.84 -29.15
CA LYS A 160 7.96 15.12 -29.73
C LYS A 160 9.21 14.98 -30.61
N GLY A 161 9.94 13.87 -30.51
CA GLY A 161 11.13 13.60 -31.33
C GLY A 161 10.89 12.88 -32.66
N ARG A 162 9.64 12.55 -33.01
CA ARG A 162 9.30 11.78 -34.22
C ARG A 162 8.49 12.55 -35.27
N ALA A 163 8.28 13.85 -35.10
CA ALA A 163 7.43 14.67 -35.97
C ALA A 163 8.22 15.71 -36.80
N THR A 164 9.50 15.45 -37.11
CA THR A 164 10.31 16.29 -38.01
C THR A 164 11.27 15.43 -38.85
N THR A 165 10.72 14.56 -39.68
CA THR A 165 11.38 13.99 -40.88
C THR A 165 10.32 13.33 -41.74
N ALA A 166 9.70 14.11 -42.63
CA ALA A 166 9.13 13.73 -43.93
C ALA A 166 8.56 14.98 -44.59
#